data_AF-A0A8I2YMH2-F1
#
_entry.id   AF-A0A8I2YMH2-F1
#
_cell.length_a   1.000
_cell.length_b   1.000
_cell.length_c   1.000
_cell.angle_alpha   90.00
_cell.angle_beta   90.00
_cell.angle_gamma   90.00
#
_symmetry.space_group_name_H-M   'P 1'
#
loop_
_entity.id
_entity.type
_entity.pdbx_description
1 polymer ?
#
loop_
_entity_poly.entity_id
_entity_poly.type
_entity_poly.pdbx_seq_one_letter_code
_entity_poly.pdbx_strand_id
1 'polypeptide(L)'
;MPALGFGRKMFTDYEIVCKTNIPAFKLRHSLVRRRYSDFEAFRDILERESTRVNIPPLPGKVFTNRFSDEVIEARREGLERFLSIVAGHPLLQTGSKVLCAFLQDPGWDKTQWI
;
A
#
# COMPACT_ATOMS: atom_id res chain seq x y z
N MET A 1 -18.80 -15.21 -33.25
CA MET A 1 -18.08 -15.16 -31.96
C MET A 1 -17.76 -13.70 -31.66
N PRO A 2 -18.45 -13.02 -30.71
CA PRO A 2 -18.15 -11.62 -30.43
C PRO A 2 -16.98 -11.50 -29.46
N ALA A 3 -15.92 -10.82 -29.88
CA ALA A 3 -14.87 -10.34 -29.00
C ALA A 3 -15.40 -9.13 -28.22
N LEU A 4 -15.73 -9.32 -26.94
CA LEU A 4 -16.01 -8.23 -26.00
C LEU A 4 -14.92 -8.21 -24.94
N GLY A 5 -14.14 -7.13 -24.89
CA GLY A 5 -13.10 -6.97 -23.89
C GLY A 5 -12.31 -5.70 -24.08
N PHE A 6 -12.90 -4.58 -23.67
CA PHE A 6 -12.26 -3.27 -23.47
C PHE A 6 -10.82 -3.42 -22.96
N GLY A 7 -9.90 -2.60 -23.49
CA GLY A 7 -8.51 -2.54 -23.08
C GLY A 7 -8.35 -2.42 -21.56
N ARG A 8 -8.23 -3.57 -20.89
CA ARG A 8 -7.82 -3.65 -19.50
C ARG A 8 -6.35 -3.28 -19.48
N LYS A 9 -6.04 -2.05 -19.04
CA LYS A 9 -4.68 -1.71 -18.59
C LYS A 9 -4.24 -2.82 -17.64
N MET A 10 -3.33 -3.70 -18.06
CA MET A 10 -2.72 -4.69 -17.19
C MET A 10 -1.97 -3.91 -16.10
N PHE A 11 -2.29 -4.19 -14.84
CA PHE A 11 -1.63 -3.64 -13.67
C PHE A 11 -1.17 -4.80 -12.79
N THR A 12 -0.04 -4.61 -12.13
CA THR A 12 0.44 -5.53 -11.09
C THR A 12 -0.12 -5.06 -9.75
N ASP A 13 -0.96 -5.88 -9.14
CA ASP A 13 -1.34 -5.77 -7.74
C ASP A 13 -0.46 -6.67 -6.86
N TYR A 14 -0.31 -6.25 -5.60
CA TYR A 14 0.44 -6.94 -4.57
C TYR A 14 -0.54 -7.35 -3.48
N GLU A 15 -0.48 -8.62 -3.09
CA GLU A 15 -1.21 -9.11 -1.94
C GLU A 15 -0.45 -8.75 -0.67
N ILE A 16 -1.13 -8.04 0.22
CA ILE A 16 -0.61 -7.62 1.52
C ILE A 16 -1.25 -8.53 2.56
N VAL A 17 -0.41 -9.28 3.26
CA VAL A 17 -0.79 -10.08 4.41
C VAL A 17 -0.40 -9.32 5.66
N CYS A 18 -1.39 -8.73 6.34
CA CYS A 18 -1.14 -8.04 7.60
C CYS A 18 -1.42 -9.00 8.76
N LYS A 19 -0.38 -9.35 9.53
CA LYS A 19 -0.47 -10.11 10.78
C LYS A 19 0.06 -9.24 11.90
N THR A 20 -0.80 -8.90 12.86
CA THR A 20 -0.42 -7.97 13.93
C THR A 20 -1.15 -8.28 15.22
N ASN A 21 -0.47 -8.05 16.34
CA ASN A 21 -1.04 -8.07 17.69
C ASN A 21 -1.22 -6.66 18.27
N ILE A 22 -0.97 -5.62 17.46
CA ILE A 22 -1.05 -4.22 17.87
C ILE A 22 -2.53 -3.85 18.09
N PRO A 23 -2.91 -3.29 19.25
CA PRO A 23 -4.31 -2.96 19.59
C PRO A 23 -4.96 -1.92 18.66
N ALA A 24 -4.16 -1.07 18.00
CA ALA A 24 -4.65 -0.08 17.05
C ALA A 24 -5.30 -0.69 15.80
N PHE A 25 -4.99 -1.96 15.50
CA PHE A 25 -5.53 -2.69 14.37
C PHE A 25 -6.78 -3.48 14.79
N LYS A 26 -7.88 -3.32 14.06
CA LYS A 26 -9.15 -4.01 14.38
C LYS A 26 -9.05 -5.52 14.15
N LEU A 27 -8.39 -5.91 13.06
CA LEU A 27 -8.15 -7.31 12.70
C LEU A 27 -6.73 -7.74 13.10
N ARG A 28 -6.59 -8.96 13.63
CA ARG A 28 -5.26 -9.57 13.89
C ARG A 28 -4.62 -10.15 12.64
N HIS A 29 -5.45 -10.45 11.64
CA HIS A 29 -5.06 -10.98 10.34
C HIS A 29 -5.95 -10.38 9.26
N SER A 30 -5.36 -9.81 8.23
CA SER A 30 -6.05 -9.32 7.04
C SER A 30 -5.27 -9.63 5.77
N LEU A 31 -6.02 -9.83 4.68
CA LEU A 31 -5.50 -10.09 3.34
C LEU A 31 -6.14 -9.05 2.41
N VAL A 32 -5.36 -8.12 1.90
CA VAL A 32 -5.84 -7.06 1.00
C VAL A 32 -4.95 -6.96 -0.24
N ARG A 33 -5.48 -6.47 -1.36
CA ARG A 33 -4.72 -6.32 -2.61
C ARG A 33 -4.57 -4.85 -2.96
N ARG A 34 -3.34 -4.43 -3.26
CA ARG A 34 -2.99 -3.03 -3.54
C ARG A 34 -2.10 -2.89 -4.75
N ARG A 35 -2.29 -1.83 -5.52
CA ARG A 35 -1.44 -1.46 -6.64
C ARG A 35 -0.42 -0.43 -6.20
N TYR A 36 0.68 -0.31 -6.93
CA TYR A 36 1.72 0.69 -6.63
C TYR A 36 1.15 2.12 -6.51
N SER A 37 0.19 2.50 -7.34
CA SER A 37 -0.44 3.84 -7.25
C SER A 37 -1.29 4.04 -5.99
N ASP A 38 -1.77 2.96 -5.37
CA ASP A 38 -2.44 3.03 -4.07
C ASP A 38 -1.43 3.33 -2.97
N PHE A 39 -0.22 2.76 -3.05
CA PHE A 39 0.88 3.10 -2.15
C PHE A 39 1.34 4.55 -2.31
N GLU A 40 1.43 5.05 -3.55
CA GLU A 40 1.75 6.46 -3.82
C GLU A 40 0.76 7.40 -3.12
N ALA A 41 -0.55 7.13 -3.28
CA ALA A 41 -1.59 7.91 -2.63
C ALA A 41 -1.57 7.74 -1.11
N PHE A 42 -1.42 6.50 -0.62
CA PHE A 42 -1.34 6.19 0.81
C PHE A 42 -0.22 6.97 1.49
N ARG A 43 0.98 7.00 0.90
CA ARG A 43 2.11 7.77 1.42
C ARG A 43 1.77 9.26 1.52
N ASP A 44 1.18 9.84 0.47
CA ASP A 44 0.81 11.27 0.44
C ASP A 44 -0.20 11.62 1.55
N ILE A 45 -1.25 10.79 1.70
CA ILE A 45 -2.25 10.96 2.76
C ILE A 45 -1.62 10.78 4.15
N LEU A 46 -0.75 9.79 4.32
CA LEU A 46 -0.07 9.50 5.59
C LEU A 46 0.85 10.65 6.01
N GLU A 47 1.56 11.26 5.04
CA GLU A 47 2.42 12.43 5.25
C GLU A 47 1.58 13.67 5.63
N ARG A 48 0.39 13.84 5.04
CA ARG A 48 -0.58 14.88 5.41
C ARG A 48 -1.18 14.68 6.80
N GLU A 49 -1.57 13.46 7.17
CA GLU A 49 -2.09 13.17 8.52
C GLU A 49 -0.99 13.27 9.58
N SER A 50 0.25 12.90 9.25
CA SER A 50 1.36 12.80 10.20
C SER A 50 2.54 13.68 9.81
N THR A 51 2.37 15.00 9.95
CA THR A 51 3.42 16.00 9.69
C THR A 51 4.62 15.93 10.64
N ARG A 52 4.50 15.17 11.74
CA ARG A 52 5.56 14.98 12.75
C ARG A 52 6.40 13.73 12.52
N VAL A 53 6.01 12.87 11.58
CA VAL A 53 6.69 11.60 11.31
C VAL A 53 7.29 11.66 9.92
N ASN A 54 8.57 11.32 9.80
CA ASN A 54 9.22 11.26 8.51
C ASN A 54 8.83 9.96 7.80
N ILE A 55 7.98 10.06 6.77
CA ILE A 55 7.46 8.91 6.05
C ILE A 55 8.55 8.36 5.12
N PRO A 56 8.91 7.06 5.20
CA PRO A 56 9.96 6.50 4.36
C PRO A 56 9.61 6.60 2.86
N PRO A 57 10.61 6.77 1.98
CA PRO A 57 10.36 6.83 0.54
C PRO A 57 9.90 5.47 0.01
N LEU A 58 8.99 5.50 -0.96
CA LEU A 58 8.60 4.29 -1.70
C LEU A 58 9.75 3.86 -2.62
N PRO A 59 9.93 2.53 -2.87
CA PRO A 59 10.91 2.05 -3.84
C PRO A 59 10.65 2.71 -5.20
N GLY A 60 11.72 3.26 -5.78
CA GLY A 60 11.66 4.15 -6.94
C GLY A 60 10.85 3.60 -8.11
N LYS A 61 10.18 4.51 -8.81
CA LYS A 61 9.39 4.21 -10.01
C LYS A 61 10.33 3.69 -11.10
N VAL A 62 10.46 2.37 -11.21
CA VAL A 62 11.34 1.75 -12.22
C VAL A 62 10.82 2.10 -13.61
N PHE A 63 11.59 2.91 -14.35
CA PHE A 63 11.29 3.38 -15.70
C PHE A 63 11.65 2.35 -16.79
N THR A 64 12.39 1.30 -16.44
CA THR A 64 12.84 0.24 -17.36
C THR A 64 12.22 -1.10 -16.98
N ASN A 65 11.64 -1.80 -17.95
CA ASN A 65 11.10 -3.16 -17.81
C ASN A 65 10.13 -3.40 -16.63
N ARG A 66 9.05 -2.62 -16.54
CA ARG A 66 7.97 -2.74 -15.53
C ARG A 66 7.28 -4.12 -15.39
N PHE A 67 7.59 -5.07 -16.28
CA PHE A 67 7.07 -6.44 -16.29
C PHE A 67 8.15 -7.50 -16.01
N SER A 68 9.41 -7.10 -15.75
CA SER A 68 10.43 -8.03 -15.29
C SER A 68 10.12 -8.51 -13.88
N ASP A 69 10.23 -9.81 -13.64
CA ASP A 69 10.12 -10.42 -12.32
C ASP A 69 11.06 -9.75 -11.30
N GLU A 70 12.29 -9.40 -11.70
CA GLU A 70 13.25 -8.68 -10.84
C GLU A 70 12.72 -7.32 -10.37
N VAL A 71 12.02 -6.59 -11.25
CA VAL A 71 11.45 -5.26 -10.93
C VAL A 71 10.24 -5.41 -10.02
N ILE A 72 9.42 -6.43 -10.26
CA ILE A 72 8.25 -6.73 -9.43
C ILE A 72 8.71 -7.14 -8.03
N GLU A 73 9.73 -7.99 -7.92
CA GLU A 73 10.22 -8.49 -6.63
C GLU A 73 10.98 -7.43 -5.84
N ALA A 74 11.86 -6.64 -6.48
CA ALA A 74 12.52 -5.50 -5.84
C ALA A 74 11.50 -4.46 -5.35
N ARG A 75 10.43 -4.24 -6.12
CA ARG A 75 9.33 -3.37 -5.68
C ARG A 75 8.56 -4.00 -4.53
N ARG A 76 8.25 -5.30 -4.56
CA ARG A 76 7.59 -6.02 -3.47
C ARG A 76 8.36 -5.88 -2.16
N GLU A 77 9.68 -6.12 -2.18
CA GLU A 77 10.54 -5.99 -1.00
C GLU A 77 10.54 -4.54 -0.46
N GLY A 78 10.65 -3.55 -1.34
CA GLY A 78 10.62 -2.15 -0.91
C GLY A 78 9.26 -1.73 -0.32
N LEU A 79 8.16 -2.21 -0.89
CA LEU A 79 6.80 -1.97 -0.39
C LEU A 79 6.59 -2.65 0.96
N GLU A 80 7.08 -3.88 1.12
CA GLU A 80 7.06 -4.62 2.39
C GLU A 80 7.84 -3.88 3.48
N ARG A 81 9.07 -3.43 3.18
CA ARG A 81 9.89 -2.65 4.11
C ARG A 81 9.19 -1.34 4.50
N PHE A 82 8.62 -0.63 3.53
CA PHE A 82 7.84 0.58 3.78
C PHE A 82 6.68 0.30 4.75
N LEU A 83 5.87 -0.73 4.48
CA LEU A 83 4.76 -1.12 5.34
C LEU A 83 5.21 -1.51 6.75
N SER A 84 6.29 -2.28 6.86
CA SER A 84 6.84 -2.68 8.15
C SER A 84 7.26 -1.49 9.00
N ILE A 85 7.85 -0.45 8.39
CA ILE A 85 8.25 0.77 9.10
C ILE A 85 7.02 1.56 9.55
N VAL A 86 6.06 1.81 8.65
CA VAL A 86 4.88 2.64 8.99
C VAL A 86 3.94 1.92 9.96
N ALA A 87 3.73 0.61 9.78
CA ALA A 87 2.89 -0.20 10.66
C ALA A 87 3.52 -0.41 12.03
N GLY A 88 4.86 -0.37 12.14
CA GLY A 88 5.59 -0.46 13.41
C GLY A 88 5.69 0.85 14.18
N HIS A 89 5.35 2.00 13.56
CA HIS A 89 5.55 3.31 14.15
C HIS A 89 4.39 3.69 15.09
N PRO A 90 4.61 3.88 16.42
CA PRO A 90 3.53 4.13 17.38
C PRO A 90 2.69 5.38 17.05
N LEU A 91 3.34 6.47 16.62
CA LEU A 91 2.63 7.71 16.25
C LEU A 91 1.73 7.54 15.03
N LEU A 92 2.07 6.65 14.08
CA LEU A 92 1.23 6.39 12.91
C LEU A 92 0.08 5.44 13.28
N GLN A 93 0.33 4.47 14.15
CA GLN A 93 -0.70 3.57 14.67
C GLN A 93 -1.79 4.33 15.43
N THR A 94 -1.43 5.32 16.25
CA THR A 94 -2.41 6.10 17.02
C THR A 94 -2.92 7.34 16.29
N GLY A 95 -2.10 7.90 15.40
CA GLY A 95 -2.34 9.19 14.77
C GLY A 95 -2.87 9.13 13.34
N SER A 96 -2.86 7.97 12.69
CA SER A 96 -3.36 7.84 11.32
C SER A 96 -4.46 6.80 11.18
N LYS A 97 -5.59 7.24 10.64
CA LYS A 97 -6.73 6.36 10.32
C LYS A 97 -6.51 5.65 8.99
N VAL A 98 -5.79 6.29 8.06
CA VAL A 98 -5.53 5.70 6.73
C VAL A 98 -4.65 4.45 6.84
N LEU A 99 -3.74 4.37 7.82
CA LEU A 99 -2.86 3.21 8.04
C LEU A 99 -3.64 1.92 8.23
N CYS A 100 -4.56 1.89 9.20
CA CYS A 100 -5.37 0.72 9.49
C CYS A 100 -6.30 0.40 8.32
N ALA A 101 -6.90 1.40 7.69
CA ALA A 101 -7.76 1.19 6.52
C ALA A 101 -6.98 0.59 5.34
N PHE A 102 -5.81 1.11 5.02
CA PHE A 102 -5.00 0.61 3.91
C PHE A 102 -4.59 -0.85 4.08
N LEU A 103 -4.30 -1.28 5.31
CA LEU A 103 -3.86 -2.64 5.64
C LEU A 103 -5.01 -3.64 5.86
N GLN A 104 -6.20 -3.17 6.21
CA GLN A 104 -7.31 -4.04 6.63
C GLN A 104 -8.55 -4.00 5.74
N ASP A 105 -8.80 -2.89 5.05
CA ASP A 105 -10.01 -2.70 4.26
C ASP A 105 -9.78 -3.16 2.81
N PRO A 106 -10.30 -4.32 2.36
CA PRO A 106 -10.13 -4.75 0.98
C PRO A 106 -10.68 -3.74 -0.05
N GLY A 107 -11.63 -2.89 0.35
CA GLY A 107 -12.25 -1.85 -0.47
C GLY A 107 -11.62 -0.46 -0.37
N TRP A 108 -10.47 -0.29 0.28
CA TRP A 108 -9.83 1.01 0.40
C TRP A 108 -9.69 1.70 -0.95
N ASP A 109 -10.17 2.94 -1.03
CA ASP A 109 -10.06 3.77 -2.21
C ASP A 109 -9.48 5.13 -1.83
N LYS A 110 -8.45 5.57 -2.56
CA LYS A 110 -7.78 6.85 -2.32
C LYS A 110 -8.72 8.06 -2.37
N THR A 111 -9.82 8.01 -3.14
CA THR A 111 -10.78 9.13 -3.23
C THR A 111 -11.52 9.38 -1.92
N GLN A 112 -11.57 8.41 -1.01
CA GLN A 112 -12.17 8.57 0.32
C GLN A 112 -11.27 9.36 1.29
N TRP A 113 -10.02 9.65 0.90
CA TRP A 113 -8.99 10.21 1.77
C TRP A 113 -8.32 11.47 1.17
N ILE A 114 -8.75 11.90 -0.02
CA ILE A 114 -8.28 13.11 -0.71
C ILE A 114 -9.22 14.27 -0.41
#